data_AF-I5CAJ1-F1
#
_entry.id   AF-I5CAJ1-F1
#
_cell.length_a   1.000
_cell.length_b   1.000
_cell.length_c   1.000
_cell.angle_alpha   90.00
_cell.angle_beta   90.00
_cell.angle_gamma   90.00
#
_symmetry.space_group_name_H-M   'P 1'
#
loop_
_entity.id
_entity.type
_entity.pdbx_description
1 polymer ?
#
loop_
_entity_poly.entity_id
_entity_poly.type
_entity_poly.pdbx_seq_one_letter_code
_entity_poly.pdbx_strand_id
1 'polypeptide(L)' 'MMGGYRLAFNFYFFKDGRIQRYSQKKRELFDFFDDKADEVDLFMRKNRLSHDKRGDLLRITAYYNQLK' A
#
# COMPACT_ATOMS: atom_id res chain seq x y z
N MET A 1 22.36 -26.21 0.03
CA MET A 1 21.56 -24.98 0.28
C MET A 1 20.16 -25.22 -0.22
N MET A 2 19.17 -25.44 0.67
CA MET A 2 17.76 -25.44 0.25
C MET A 2 17.32 -23.99 0.10
N GLY A 3 17.30 -23.48 -1.13
CA GLY A 3 16.67 -22.20 -1.43
C GLY A 3 15.17 -22.35 -1.23
N GLY A 4 14.66 -21.91 -0.08
CA GLY A 4 13.23 -21.93 0.21
C GLY A 4 12.47 -21.11 -0.84
N TYR A 5 11.40 -21.68 -1.39
CA TYR A 5 10.52 -20.97 -2.30
C TYR A 5 9.88 -19.78 -1.56
N ARG A 6 10.23 -18.55 -1.97
CA ARG A 6 9.58 -17.34 -1.44
C ARG A 6 8.31 -17.08 -2.24
N LEU A 7 7.16 -17.08 -1.55
CA LEU A 7 5.91 -16.59 -2.13
C LEU A 7 6.08 -15.10 -2.47
N ALA A 8 5.95 -14.77 -3.75
CA ALA A 8 5.96 -13.41 -4.26
C ALA A 8 4.54 -13.03 -4.68
N PHE A 9 4.07 -11.88 -4.22
CA PHE A 9 2.75 -11.36 -4.57
C PHE A 9 2.92 -10.14 -5.47
N ASN A 10 2.02 -10.02 -6.45
CA ASN A 10 1.83 -8.79 -7.19
C ASN A 10 0.65 -8.04 -6.59
N PHE A 11 0.81 -6.73 -6.43
CA PHE A 11 -0.22 -5.85 -5.88
C PHE A 11 -0.73 -4.91 -6.97
N TYR A 12 -2.03 -4.63 -6.94
CA TYR A 12 -2.69 -3.77 -7.90
C TYR A 12 -3.69 -2.87 -7.16
N PHE A 13 -3.76 -1.61 -7.56
CA PHE A 13 -4.77 -0.64 -7.12
C PHE A 13 -5.72 -0.32 -8.27
N PHE A 14 -6.97 -0.04 -7.95
CA PHE A 14 -7.92 0.51 -8.92
C PHE A 14 -8.00 2.02 -8.71
N LYS A 15 -7.56 2.79 -9.70
CA LYS A 15 -7.55 4.26 -9.67
C LYS A 15 -7.75 4.80 -11.08
N ASP A 16 -8.51 5.89 -11.20
CA ASP A 16 -8.80 6.57 -12.48
C ASP A 16 -9.41 5.64 -13.54
N GLY A 17 -10.30 4.73 -13.10
CA GLY A 17 -10.98 3.77 -13.97
C GLY A 17 -10.08 2.65 -14.51
N ARG A 18 -8.86 2.49 -13.99
CA ARG A 18 -7.90 1.48 -14.46
C ARG A 18 -7.27 0.72 -13.31
N ILE A 19 -6.91 -0.54 -13.57
CA ILE A 19 -6.09 -1.35 -12.66
C ILE A 19 -4.63 -0.99 -12.91
N GLN A 20 -3.94 -0.52 -11.87
CA GLN A 20 -2.56 -0.05 -11.91
C GLN A 20 -1.72 -0.95 -11.00
N ARG A 21 -0.59 -1.46 -11.50
CA ARG A 21 0.33 -2.30 -10.71
C ARG A 21 1.05 -1.43 -9.69
N TYR A 22 1.18 -1.93 -8.46
CA TYR A 22 1.94 -1.33 -7.38
C TYR A 22 3.25 -2.07 -7.16
N SER A 23 4.39 -1.38 -7.20
CA SER A 23 5.72 -1.98 -7.04
C SER A 23 6.18 -2.15 -5.58
N GLN A 24 5.31 -1.88 -4.60
CA GLN A 24 5.64 -1.90 -3.16
C GLN A 24 6.60 -0.79 -2.70
N LYS A 25 6.89 0.21 -3.55
CA LYS A 25 7.67 1.39 -3.18
C LYS A 25 6.80 2.39 -2.42
N LYS A 26 7.33 2.97 -1.34
CA LYS A 26 6.61 3.98 -0.54
C LYS A 26 6.12 5.16 -1.38
N ARG A 27 7.00 5.71 -2.23
CA ARG A 27 6.69 6.88 -3.06
C ARG A 27 5.49 6.63 -3.97
N GLU A 28 5.50 5.50 -4.67
CA GLU A 28 4.40 5.10 -5.56
C GLU A 28 3.10 4.87 -4.79
N LEU A 29 3.17 4.36 -3.56
CA LEU A 29 1.97 4.21 -2.73
C LEU A 29 1.29 5.57 -2.50
N PHE A 30 2.07 6.60 -2.24
CA PHE A 30 1.54 7.94 -1.99
C PHE A 30 1.02 8.61 -3.25
N ASP A 31 1.55 8.27 -4.43
CA ASP A 31 0.97 8.69 -5.71
C ASP A 31 -0.47 8.13 -5.89
N PHE A 32 -0.84 7.03 -5.22
CA PHE A 32 -2.21 6.51 -5.21
C PHE A 32 -3.15 7.22 -4.23
N PHE A 33 -2.63 7.96 -3.25
CA PHE A 33 -3.43 8.57 -2.18
C PHE A 33 -3.79 10.04 -2.40
N ASP A 34 -3.46 10.61 -3.55
CA ASP A 34 -3.82 11.98 -3.95
C ASP A 34 -3.53 13.01 -2.83
N ASP A 35 -4.52 13.84 -2.47
CA ASP A 35 -4.43 14.88 -1.43
C ASP A 35 -4.44 14.34 0.01
N LYS A 36 -4.64 13.01 0.21
CA LYS A 36 -4.67 12.37 1.53
C LYS A 36 -3.37 11.70 1.93
N ALA A 37 -2.32 11.79 1.11
CA ALA A 37 -1.05 11.12 1.36
C ALA A 37 -0.44 11.43 2.74
N ASP A 38 -0.48 12.70 3.18
CA ASP A 38 0.06 13.13 4.48
C ASP A 38 -0.71 12.51 5.65
N GLU A 39 -2.04 12.45 5.54
CA GLU A 39 -2.89 11.85 6.56
C GLU A 39 -2.67 10.34 6.66
N VAL A 40 -2.52 9.67 5.51
CA VAL A 40 -2.22 8.24 5.46
C VAL A 40 -0.81 7.95 6.01
N ASP A 41 0.20 8.77 5.72
CA ASP A 41 1.54 8.61 6.31
C ASP A 41 1.50 8.78 7.83
N LEU A 42 0.72 9.74 8.35
CA LEU A 42 0.53 9.91 9.79
C LEU A 42 -0.14 8.68 10.41
N PHE A 43 -1.19 8.15 9.76
CA PHE A 43 -1.86 6.91 10.20
C PHE A 43 -0.90 5.72 10.23
N MET A 44 -0.09 5.55 9.19
CA MET A 44 0.94 4.50 9.12
C MET A 44 1.92 4.61 10.28
N ARG A 45 2.44 5.81 10.56
CA ARG A 45 3.40 6.06 11.65
C ARG A 45 2.78 5.76 13.02
N LYS A 46 1.58 6.27 13.30
CA LYS A 46 0.87 6.05 14.57
C LYS A 46 0.62 4.58 14.86
N ASN A 47 0.31 3.80 13.82
CA ASN A 47 -0.04 2.39 13.93
C ASN A 47 1.11 1.44 13.61
N ARG A 48 2.33 1.96 13.36
CA ARG A 48 3.54 1.19 13.01
C ARG A 48 3.35 0.25 11.81
N LEU A 49 2.60 0.70 10.81
CA LEU A 49 2.27 -0.08 9.60
C LEU A 49 3.37 0.02 8.56
N SER A 50 3.69 -1.10 7.90
CA SER A 50 4.68 -1.18 6.83
C SER A 50 4.00 -1.37 5.46
N HIS A 51 4.25 -0.50 4.47
CA HIS A 51 3.60 -0.59 3.15
C HIS A 51 3.94 -1.86 2.34
N ASP A 52 5.04 -2.52 2.68
CA ASP A 52 5.57 -3.70 1.99
C ASP A 52 5.04 -5.02 2.58
N LYS A 53 4.34 -4.95 3.71
CA LYS A 53 3.66 -6.10 4.31
C LYS A 53 2.21 -6.14 3.82
N ARG A 54 1.80 -7.27 3.25
CA ARG A 54 0.44 -7.47 2.71
C ARG A 54 -0.68 -7.07 3.69
N GLY A 55 -0.59 -7.52 4.94
CA GLY A 55 -1.64 -7.24 5.94
C GLY A 55 -1.74 -5.76 6.31
N ASP A 56 -0.59 -5.10 6.43
CA ASP A 56 -0.53 -3.67 6.72
C ASP A 56 -0.99 -2.85 5.50
N LEU A 57 -0.57 -3.22 4.29
CA LEU A 57 -1.02 -2.58 3.05
C LEU A 57 -2.55 -2.60 2.92
N LEU A 58 -3.21 -3.71 3.29
CA LEU A 58 -4.67 -3.78 3.32
C LEU A 58 -5.27 -2.80 4.34
N ARG A 59 -4.69 -2.69 5.55
CA ARG A 59 -5.16 -1.74 6.57
C ARG A 59 -4.97 -0.28 6.14
N ILE A 60 -3.83 0.03 5.54
CA ILE A 60 -3.51 1.36 5.01
C ILE A 60 -4.53 1.74 3.92
N THR A 61 -4.77 0.82 2.97
CA THR A 61 -5.71 1.03 1.87
C THR A 61 -7.15 1.18 2.37
N ALA A 62 -7.56 0.36 3.35
CA ALA A 62 -8.88 0.47 3.96
C ALA A 62 -9.09 1.82 4.66
N TYR A 63 -8.07 2.33 5.35
CA TYR A 63 -8.11 3.65 5.97
C TYR A 63 -8.25 4.75 4.90
N TYR A 64 -7.42 4.74 3.85
CA TYR A 64 -7.53 5.71 2.76
C TYR A 64 -8.93 5.72 2.13
N ASN A 65 -9.51 4.55 1.88
CA ASN A 65 -10.86 4.43 1.31
C ASN A 65 -11.98 4.95 2.21
N GLN A 66 -11.74 5.18 3.51
CA GLN A 66 -12.70 5.82 4.42
C GLN A 66 -12.62 7.35 4.39
N LEU A 67 -11.52 7.91 3.89
CA LEU A 67 -11.30 9.36 3.78
C LEU A 67 -11.85 9.96 2.47
N LYS A 68 -12.19 9.10 1.51
CA LYS A 68 -12.63 9.43 0.15
C LYS A 68 -14.10 9.07 -0.02
#